data_AF-A0A975YI91-F1
#
_entry.id   AF-A0A975YI91-F1
#
_cell.length_a   1.000
_cell.length_b   1.000
_cell.length_c   1.000
_cell.angle_alpha   90.00
_cell.angle_beta   90.00
_cell.angle_gamma   90.00
#
_symmetry.space_group_name_H-M   'P 1'
#
loop_
_entity.id
_entity.type
_entity.pdbx_description
1 polymer ?
#
loop_
_entity_poly.entity_id
_entity_poly.type
_entity_poly.pdbx_seq_one_letter_code
_entity_poly.pdbx_strand_id
1 'polypeptide(L)'
;MDSRDALMTGTTSDGRLVRRPLSPHLQVYRPQITSVLSISHRFSGIALAVGTFLLVSWLLAAADGPDAFADAQAFLGSFLGRLMLFGWTLALFYHFCNGIRHLAWDLGHGYDLESVTRSGWFTVGAAIGLTLLAWVLGYAVMG
;
A
#
# COMPACT_ATOMS: atom_id res chain seq x y z
N MET A 1 34.82 -21.56 5.57
CA MET A 1 34.20 -20.28 5.97
C MET A 1 33.83 -19.55 4.71
N ASP A 2 32.56 -19.16 4.52
CA ASP A 2 32.16 -18.41 3.33
C ASP A 2 32.93 -17.07 3.27
N SER A 3 33.35 -16.67 2.08
CA SER A 3 33.99 -15.39 1.80
C SER A 3 33.21 -14.19 2.37
N ARG A 4 31.87 -14.28 2.41
CA ARG A 4 30.99 -13.25 3.00
C ARG A 4 31.08 -13.21 4.53
N ASP A 5 31.14 -14.36 5.18
CA ASP A 5 31.29 -14.45 6.64
C ASP A 5 32.68 -13.98 7.11
N ALA A 6 33.71 -14.15 6.26
CA ALA A 6 35.04 -13.62 6.53
C ALA A 6 35.08 -12.09 6.60
N LEU A 7 34.30 -11.39 5.76
CA LEU A 7 34.19 -9.92 5.80
C LEU A 7 33.41 -9.41 7.03
N MET A 8 32.48 -10.22 7.55
CA MET A 8 31.66 -9.88 8.71
C MET A 8 32.35 -10.20 10.04
N THR A 9 33.50 -10.85 10.01
CA THR A 9 34.31 -11.16 11.20
C THR A 9 35.44 -10.15 11.30
N GLY A 10 35.41 -9.32 12.33
CA GLY A 10 36.49 -8.40 12.69
C GLY A 10 37.31 -8.93 13.87
N THR A 11 38.36 -8.20 14.22
CA THR A 11 39.19 -8.48 15.40
C THR A 11 39.08 -7.31 16.38
N THR A 12 38.85 -7.59 17.66
CA THR A 12 38.89 -6.56 18.71
C THR A 12 40.32 -6.15 19.03
N SER A 13 40.51 -5.07 19.80
CA SER A 13 41.83 -4.62 20.29
C SER A 13 42.61 -5.72 21.01
N ASP A 14 41.90 -6.66 21.64
CA ASP A 14 42.47 -7.76 22.43
C ASP A 14 42.69 -9.03 21.59
N GLY A 15 42.55 -8.95 20.26
CA GLY A 15 42.83 -10.06 19.34
C GLY A 15 41.68 -11.06 19.17
N ARG A 16 40.51 -10.82 19.76
CA ARG A 16 39.36 -11.74 19.66
C ARG A 16 38.58 -11.52 18.36
N LEU A 17 38.23 -12.62 17.68
CA LEU A 17 37.32 -12.59 16.54
C LEU A 17 35.89 -12.28 17.00
N VAL A 18 35.28 -11.24 16.43
CA VAL A 18 33.92 -10.78 16.75
C VAL A 18 33.16 -10.48 15.46
N ARG A 19 31.87 -10.82 15.44
CA ARG A 19 30.99 -10.45 14.34
C ARG A 19 30.69 -8.95 14.39
N ARG A 20 30.94 -8.24 13.30
CA ARG A 20 30.73 -6.80 13.21
C ARG A 20 29.25 -6.47 13.49
N PRO A 21 28.96 -5.48 14.35
CA PRO A 21 27.59 -5.09 14.64
C PRO A 21 26.94 -4.44 13.40
N LEU A 22 25.61 -4.59 13.30
CA LEU A 22 24.84 -3.91 12.27
C LEU A 22 24.76 -2.41 12.61
N SER A 23 25.07 -1.54 11.64
CA SER A 23 24.90 -0.10 11.84
C SER A 23 23.42 0.25 12.01
N PRO A 24 23.06 1.25 12.84
CA PRO A 24 21.69 1.73 12.94
C PRO A 24 21.14 2.14 11.57
N HIS A 25 19.88 1.78 11.27
CA HIS A 25 19.28 2.04 9.96
C HIS A 25 17.93 2.79 10.07
N LEU A 26 16.86 2.09 10.45
CA LEU A 26 15.47 2.56 10.34
C LEU A 26 15.15 3.59 11.42
N GLN A 27 15.72 3.43 12.62
CA GLN A 27 15.47 4.37 13.71
C GLN A 27 16.19 5.72 13.52
N VAL A 28 17.24 5.78 12.70
CA VAL A 28 18.07 6.99 12.52
C VAL A 28 17.84 7.69 11.19
N TYR A 29 17.25 7.01 10.21
CA TYR A 29 17.03 7.56 8.88
C TYR A 29 15.81 8.49 8.84
N ARG A 30 15.92 9.62 8.14
CA ARG A 30 14.81 10.56 7.96
C ARG A 30 13.85 10.03 6.88
N PRO A 31 12.55 9.87 7.16
CA PRO A 31 11.59 9.45 6.14
C PRO A 31 11.50 10.47 4.99
N GLN A 32 11.52 9.98 3.76
CA GLN A 32 11.23 10.77 2.56
C GLN A 32 9.87 10.35 2.00
N ILE A 33 9.21 11.25 1.28
CA ILE A 33 7.95 10.93 0.62
C ILE A 33 8.07 9.69 -0.27
N THR A 34 9.20 9.52 -0.96
CA THR A 34 9.44 8.38 -1.86
C THR A 34 9.49 7.04 -1.14
N SER A 35 10.18 6.98 0.01
CA SER A 35 10.30 5.76 0.82
C SER A 35 8.98 5.43 1.50
N VAL A 36 8.26 6.44 2.01
CA VAL A 36 6.91 6.28 2.58
C VAL A 36 5.94 5.77 1.52
N LEU A 37 5.91 6.36 0.32
CA LEU A 37 5.04 5.90 -0.76
C LEU A 37 5.37 4.47 -1.20
N SER A 38 6.65 4.12 -1.27
CA SER A 38 7.06 2.76 -1.64
C SER A 38 6.55 1.72 -0.65
N ILE A 39 6.71 1.94 0.66
CA ILE A 39 6.21 0.98 1.66
C ILE A 39 4.67 0.97 1.70
N SER A 40 4.03 2.13 1.58
CA SER A 40 2.57 2.24 1.49
C SER A 40 2.02 1.49 0.27
N HIS A 41 2.74 1.45 -0.85
CA HIS A 41 2.31 0.71 -2.06
C HIS A 41 2.29 -0.80 -1.84
N ARG A 42 3.23 -1.32 -1.04
CA ARG A 42 3.25 -2.72 -0.63
C ARG A 42 2.08 -3.01 0.32
N PHE A 43 1.87 -2.16 1.32
CA PHE A 43 0.74 -2.31 2.24
C PHE A 43 -0.61 -2.23 1.52
N SER A 44 -0.79 -1.30 0.58
CA SER A 44 -2.02 -1.21 -0.19
C SER A 44 -2.22 -2.43 -1.09
N GLY A 45 -1.17 -2.99 -1.68
CA GLY A 45 -1.24 -4.24 -2.44
C GLY A 45 -1.72 -5.42 -1.57
N ILE A 46 -1.21 -5.54 -0.35
CA ILE A 46 -1.65 -6.56 0.62
C ILE A 46 -3.12 -6.31 1.01
N ALA A 47 -3.50 -5.07 1.32
CA ALA A 47 -4.87 -4.71 1.66
C ALA A 47 -5.85 -5.02 0.53
N LEU A 48 -5.43 -4.80 -0.73
CA LEU A 48 -6.22 -5.15 -1.91
C LEU A 48 -6.38 -6.66 -2.05
N ALA A 49 -5.29 -7.43 -1.90
CA ALA A 49 -5.34 -8.89 -1.97
C ALA A 49 -6.29 -9.47 -0.91
N VAL A 50 -6.24 -8.96 0.33
CA VAL A 50 -7.17 -9.37 1.41
C VAL A 50 -8.60 -8.91 1.10
N GLY A 51 -8.79 -7.68 0.63
CA GLY A 51 -10.11 -7.16 0.29
C GLY A 51 -10.79 -7.88 -0.89
N THR A 52 -10.03 -8.56 -1.76
CA THR A 52 -10.60 -9.44 -2.79
C THR A 52 -11.47 -10.55 -2.19
N PHE A 53 -11.18 -11.04 -0.98
CA PHE A 53 -12.07 -12.00 -0.31
C PHE A 53 -13.45 -11.41 0.00
N LEU A 54 -13.51 -10.13 0.39
CA LEU A 54 -14.78 -9.43 0.59
C LEU A 54 -15.56 -9.36 -0.73
N LEU A 55 -14.90 -8.98 -1.84
CA LEU A 55 -15.52 -8.94 -3.16
C LEU A 55 -16.05 -10.30 -3.60
N VAL A 56 -15.24 -11.36 -3.45
CA VAL A 56 -15.65 -12.72 -3.80
C VAL A 56 -16.83 -13.16 -2.93
N SER A 57 -16.81 -12.89 -1.63
CA SER A 57 -17.95 -13.22 -0.73
C SER A 57 -19.23 -12.50 -1.14
N TRP A 58 -19.13 -11.25 -1.56
CA TRP A 58 -20.27 -10.47 -2.05
C TRP A 58 -20.81 -11.01 -3.38
N LEU A 59 -19.94 -11.40 -4.32
CA LEU A 59 -20.32 -12.04 -5.58
C LEU A 59 -20.97 -13.41 -5.35
N LEU A 60 -20.47 -14.21 -4.40
CA LEU A 60 -21.07 -15.48 -4.02
C LEU A 60 -22.46 -15.27 -3.42
N ALA A 61 -22.63 -14.30 -2.53
CA ALA A 61 -23.94 -13.96 -1.95
C ALA A 61 -24.94 -13.51 -3.05
N ALA A 62 -24.47 -12.74 -4.03
CA ALA A 62 -25.28 -12.34 -5.18
C ALA A 62 -25.72 -13.52 -6.07
N ALA A 63 -24.90 -14.57 -6.15
CA ALA A 63 -25.20 -15.78 -6.91
C ALA A 63 -26.08 -16.78 -6.16
N ASP A 64 -26.01 -16.80 -4.83
CA ASP A 64 -26.73 -17.76 -3.97
C ASP A 64 -28.23 -17.46 -3.88
N GLY A 65 -28.60 -16.18 -3.76
CA GLY A 65 -30.00 -15.77 -3.82
C GLY A 65 -30.31 -14.44 -3.12
N PRO A 66 -31.57 -14.01 -3.16
CA PRO A 66 -31.99 -12.71 -2.62
C PRO A 66 -31.70 -12.52 -1.13
N ASP A 67 -31.91 -13.57 -0.32
CA ASP A 67 -31.73 -13.50 1.13
C ASP A 67 -30.24 -13.34 1.51
N ALA A 68 -29.37 -14.18 0.94
CA ALA A 68 -27.92 -14.10 1.15
C ALA A 68 -27.36 -12.75 0.67
N PHE A 69 -27.85 -12.26 -0.47
CA PHE A 69 -27.45 -10.95 -0.98
C PHE A 69 -27.92 -9.81 -0.05
N ALA A 70 -29.13 -9.88 0.49
CA ALA A 70 -29.65 -8.90 1.44
C ALA A 70 -28.78 -8.84 2.72
N ASP A 71 -28.34 -9.98 3.24
CA ASP A 71 -27.43 -10.04 4.40
C ASP A 71 -26.06 -9.40 4.09
N ALA A 72 -25.50 -9.69 2.91
CA ALA A 72 -24.25 -9.07 2.47
C ALA A 72 -24.39 -7.54 2.33
N GLN A 73 -25.50 -7.08 1.76
CA GLN A 73 -25.82 -5.65 1.63
C GLN A 73 -26.04 -4.98 2.99
N ALA A 74 -26.69 -5.66 3.95
CA ALA A 74 -26.86 -5.16 5.30
C ALA A 74 -25.51 -5.00 6.02
N PHE A 75 -24.61 -5.98 5.88
CA PHE A 75 -23.25 -5.88 6.43
C PHE A 75 -22.47 -4.73 5.80
N LEU A 76 -22.39 -4.65 4.47
CA LEU A 76 -21.67 -3.58 3.77
C LEU A 76 -22.29 -2.20 4.01
N GLY A 77 -23.61 -2.15 4.23
CA GLY A 77 -24.36 -0.95 4.59
C GLY A 77 -24.15 -0.49 6.03
N SER A 78 -23.66 -1.36 6.93
CA SER A 78 -23.34 -1.01 8.31
C SER A 78 -22.17 -0.02 8.41
N PHE A 79 -22.02 0.63 9.56
CA PHE A 79 -20.88 1.53 9.80
C PHE A 79 -19.53 0.84 9.57
N LEU A 80 -19.37 -0.40 10.08
CA LEU A 80 -18.13 -1.16 9.93
C LEU A 80 -17.89 -1.54 8.46
N GLY A 81 -18.92 -2.02 7.76
CA GLY A 81 -18.84 -2.37 6.34
C GLY A 81 -18.43 -1.17 5.48
N ARG A 82 -19.04 -0.01 5.71
CA ARG A 82 -18.66 1.24 5.03
C ARG A 82 -17.25 1.68 5.36
N LEU A 83 -16.81 1.58 6.62
CA LEU A 83 -15.43 1.90 6.99
C LEU A 83 -14.42 0.99 6.26
N MET A 84 -14.72 -0.32 6.17
CA MET A 84 -13.91 -1.27 5.42
C MET A 84 -13.89 -0.95 3.92
N LEU A 85 -15.04 -0.66 3.31
CA LEU A 85 -15.14 -0.24 1.91
C LEU A 85 -14.37 1.06 1.64
N PHE A 86 -14.40 2.02 2.58
CA PHE A 86 -13.67 3.27 2.45
C PHE A 86 -12.17 3.02 2.45
N GLY A 87 -11.68 2.23 3.41
CA GLY A 87 -10.28 1.84 3.47
C GLY A 87 -9.84 1.07 2.22
N TRP A 88 -10.68 0.17 1.72
CA TRP A 88 -10.38 -0.65 0.54
C TRP A 88 -10.36 0.19 -0.75
N THR A 89 -11.30 1.12 -0.93
CA THR A 89 -11.31 2.06 -2.07
C THR A 89 -10.16 3.05 -2.02
N LEU A 90 -9.76 3.53 -0.83
CA LEU A 90 -8.55 4.33 -0.65
C LEU A 90 -7.29 3.54 -1.04
N ALA A 91 -7.17 2.29 -0.57
CA ALA A 91 -6.07 1.42 -0.94
C ALA A 91 -6.02 1.17 -2.46
N LEU A 92 -7.18 0.98 -3.09
CA LEU A 92 -7.33 0.79 -4.54
C LEU A 92 -6.79 1.98 -5.33
N PHE A 93 -7.34 3.18 -5.10
CA PHE A 93 -6.93 4.36 -5.85
C PHE A 93 -5.48 4.74 -5.59
N TYR A 94 -5.02 4.60 -4.35
CA TYR A 94 -3.61 4.80 -4.02
C TYR A 94 -2.70 3.81 -4.75
N HIS A 95 -3.01 2.51 -4.70
CA HIS A 95 -2.20 1.48 -5.37
C HIS A 95 -2.19 1.69 -6.89
N PHE A 96 -3.34 2.04 -7.47
CA PHE A 96 -3.48 2.33 -8.89
C PHE A 96 -2.64 3.56 -9.32
N CYS A 97 -2.82 4.70 -8.65
CA CYS A 97 -2.09 5.92 -8.98
C CYS A 97 -0.58 5.77 -8.78
N ASN A 98 -0.15 5.11 -7.69
CA ASN A 98 1.27 4.86 -7.48
C ASN A 98 1.81 3.78 -8.45
N GLY A 99 0.98 2.81 -8.85
CA GLY A 99 1.31 1.81 -9.87
C GLY A 99 1.57 2.44 -11.23
N ILE A 100 0.75 3.40 -11.67
CA ILE A 100 1.01 4.20 -12.88
C ILE A 100 2.35 4.93 -12.76
N ARG A 101 2.65 5.51 -11.59
CA ARG A 101 3.94 6.16 -11.34
C ARG A 101 5.12 5.18 -11.47
N HIS A 102 4.98 3.95 -10.96
CA HIS A 102 5.98 2.90 -11.13
C HIS A 102 6.16 2.50 -12.60
N LEU A 103 5.07 2.30 -13.34
CA LEU A 103 5.14 1.99 -14.78
C LEU A 103 5.80 3.11 -15.58
N ALA A 104 5.59 4.38 -15.22
CA ALA A 104 6.29 5.50 -15.83
C ALA A 104 7.81 5.44 -15.58
N TRP A 105 8.23 5.03 -14.39
CA TRP A 105 9.64 4.78 -14.10
C TRP A 105 10.20 3.60 -14.90
N ASP A 106 9.46 2.51 -15.01
CA ASP A 106 9.86 1.34 -15.80
C ASP A 106 10.06 1.69 -17.29
N LEU A 107 9.30 2.67 -17.79
CA LEU A 107 9.45 3.22 -19.15
C LEU A 107 10.62 4.21 -19.31
N GLY A 108 11.31 4.57 -18.22
CA GLY A 108 12.48 5.45 -18.27
C GLY A 108 12.22 6.91 -17.85
N HIS A 109 11.02 7.26 -17.36
CA HIS A 109 10.63 8.66 -17.16
C HIS A 109 10.79 9.14 -15.71
N GLY A 110 11.17 10.41 -15.53
CA GLY A 110 10.95 11.14 -14.27
C GLY A 110 11.81 10.71 -13.08
N TYR A 111 13.08 10.38 -13.31
CA TYR A 111 14.06 9.96 -12.30
C TYR A 111 14.74 11.10 -11.52
N ASP A 112 14.63 12.34 -11.98
CA ASP A 112 15.17 13.48 -11.25
C ASP A 112 14.40 13.71 -9.94
N LEU A 113 15.09 14.26 -8.93
CA LEU A 113 14.53 14.39 -7.58
C LEU A 113 13.28 15.27 -7.55
N GLU A 114 13.20 16.29 -8.40
CA GLU A 114 12.04 17.18 -8.48
C GLU A 114 10.82 16.43 -9.02
N SER A 115 10.98 15.73 -10.14
CA SER A 115 9.94 14.91 -10.76
C SER A 115 9.46 13.80 -9.82
N VAL A 116 10.38 13.06 -9.19
CA VAL A 116 10.03 11.98 -8.25
C VAL A 116 9.25 12.51 -7.04
N THR A 117 9.61 13.69 -6.54
CA THR A 117 8.92 14.33 -5.40
C THR A 117 7.55 14.86 -5.81
N ARG A 118 7.47 15.57 -6.95
CA ARG A 118 6.23 16.15 -7.49
C ARG A 118 5.21 15.06 -7.84
N SER A 119 5.65 14.03 -8.56
CA SER A 119 4.80 12.87 -8.88
C SER A 119 4.33 12.15 -7.62
N GLY A 120 5.16 12.06 -6.57
CA GLY A 120 4.76 11.51 -5.28
C GLY A 120 3.60 12.26 -4.62
N TRP A 121 3.67 13.59 -4.54
CA TRP A 121 2.56 14.40 -4.01
C TRP A 121 1.31 14.35 -4.90
N PHE A 122 1.50 14.33 -6.23
CA PHE A 122 0.40 14.14 -7.17
C PHE A 122 -0.33 12.81 -6.94
N THR A 123 0.41 11.71 -6.74
CA THR A 123 -0.17 10.40 -6.41
C THR A 123 -1.04 10.46 -5.15
N VAL A 124 -0.59 11.14 -4.09
CA VAL A 124 -1.38 11.30 -2.85
C VAL A 124 -2.66 12.09 -3.11
N GLY A 125 -2.54 13.25 -3.77
CA GLY A 125 -3.69 14.11 -4.07
C GLY A 125 -4.71 13.42 -4.98
N ALA A 126 -4.24 12.75 -6.03
CA ALA A 126 -5.09 11.99 -6.95
C ALA A 126 -5.81 10.84 -6.25
N ALA A 127 -5.11 10.07 -5.41
CA ALA A 127 -5.72 8.97 -4.66
C ALA A 127 -6.85 9.45 -3.75
N ILE A 128 -6.59 10.49 -2.95
CA ILE A 128 -7.61 11.10 -2.07
C ILE A 128 -8.78 11.65 -2.89
N GLY A 129 -8.48 12.40 -3.96
CA GLY A 129 -9.50 12.98 -4.83
C GLY A 129 -10.42 11.92 -5.46
N LEU A 130 -9.84 10.84 -5.98
CA LEU A 130 -10.61 9.72 -6.56
C LEU A 130 -11.44 8.99 -5.50
N THR A 131 -10.90 8.76 -4.31
CA THR A 131 -11.67 8.15 -3.21
C THR A 131 -12.87 9.01 -2.83
N LEU A 132 -12.66 10.31 -2.60
CA LEU A 132 -13.74 11.22 -2.23
C LEU A 132 -14.78 11.33 -3.33
N LEU A 133 -14.35 11.44 -4.59
CA LEU A 133 -15.26 11.46 -5.74
C LEU A 133 -16.12 10.20 -5.82
N ALA A 134 -15.53 9.01 -5.68
CA ALA A 134 -16.26 7.76 -5.72
C ALA A 134 -17.32 7.68 -4.61
N TRP A 135 -17.01 8.17 -3.41
CA TRP A 135 -17.93 8.19 -2.28
C TRP A 135 -19.04 9.22 -2.43
N VAL A 136 -18.73 10.43 -2.91
CA VAL A 136 -19.74 11.46 -3.20
C VAL A 136 -20.71 10.97 -4.27
N LEU A 137 -20.20 10.40 -5.37
CA LEU A 137 -21.05 9.84 -6.42
C LEU A 137 -21.87 8.65 -5.90
N GLY A 138 -21.28 7.76 -5.12
CA GLY A 138 -22.00 6.62 -4.53
C GLY A 138 -23.18 7.05 -3.65
N TYR A 139 -22.99 8.08 -2.81
CA TYR A 139 -24.08 8.63 -2.02
C TYR A 139 -25.09 9.44 -2.84
N ALA A 140 -24.65 10.15 -3.88
CA ALA A 140 -25.54 10.89 -4.77
C ALA A 140 -26.46 9.97 -5.59
N VAL A 141 -26.03 8.73 -5.87
CA VAL A 141 -26.84 7.72 -6.58
C VAL A 141 -27.74 6.91 -5.64
N MET A 142 -27.37 6.80 -4.35
CA MET A 142 -28.18 6.14 -3.33
C MET A 142 -29.30 7.02 -2.76
N GLY A 143 -29.21 8.34 -2.92
CA GLY A 143 -30.26 9.31 -2.56
C GLY A 143 -31.28 9.47 -3.68
#